data_AF-A0A090SPL8-F1
#
_entry.id   AF-A0A090SPL8-F1
#
_cell.length_a   1.000
_cell.length_b   1.000
_cell.length_c   1.000
_cell.angle_alpha   90.00
_cell.angle_beta   90.00
_cell.angle_gamma   90.00
#
_symmetry.space_group_name_H-M   'P 1'
#
loop_
_entity.id
_entity.type
_entity.pdbx_description
1 polymer ?
#
loop_
_entity_poly.entity_id
_entity_poly.type
_entity_poly.pdbx_seq_one_letter_code
_entity_poly.pdbx_strand_id
1 'polypeptide(L)'
;MIGYGKVGGWELGYNSDLDIVFMHDCPVSVYTDGKKEIDGRQFYLRLAQRIIHIFSTRTASGILYEVDTRLRPSGASGLLVSPTDAFDEYQHNDAWTWEHQAW
;
A
#
# COMPACT_ATOMS: atom_id res chain seq x y z
N MET A 1 1.50 4.32 6.05
CA MET A 1 2.00 3.11 5.37
C MET A 1 2.09 2.02 6.41
N ILE A 2 1.32 0.95 6.27
CA ILE A 2 1.43 -0.23 7.13
C ILE A 2 1.97 -1.33 6.23
N GLY A 3 3.17 -1.83 6.55
CA GLY A 3 3.74 -3.00 5.86
C GLY A 3 3.22 -4.26 6.54
N TYR A 4 2.39 -5.04 5.83
CA TYR A 4 2.02 -6.39 6.24
C TYR A 4 2.79 -7.36 5.36
N GLY A 5 3.54 -8.30 5.97
CA GLY A 5 4.43 -9.25 5.29
C GLY A 5 5.92 -8.88 5.42
N LYS A 6 6.76 -9.89 5.70
CA LYS A 6 8.25 -10.02 5.88
C LYS A 6 9.13 -8.85 6.34
N VAL A 7 8.76 -7.60 6.13
CA VAL A 7 9.38 -6.38 6.69
C VAL A 7 9.16 -6.29 8.21
N GLY A 8 8.04 -6.83 8.71
CA GLY A 8 7.78 -6.95 10.15
C GLY A 8 8.61 -8.02 10.86
N GLY A 9 9.35 -8.86 10.10
CA GLY A 9 10.03 -10.04 10.62
C GLY A 9 11.38 -10.32 9.96
N TRP A 10 12.22 -9.31 9.73
CA TRP A 10 13.69 -9.40 9.49
C TRP A 10 14.23 -10.49 8.52
N GLU A 11 13.40 -11.14 7.69
CA GLU A 11 13.79 -12.21 6.75
C GLU A 11 13.71 -11.74 5.29
N LEU A 12 14.31 -10.60 5.00
CA LEU A 12 14.42 -10.09 3.64
C LEU A 12 15.57 -10.82 2.90
N GLY A 13 15.26 -11.96 2.30
CA GLY A 13 16.11 -12.55 1.27
C GLY A 13 16.11 -11.68 0.01
N TYR A 14 17.24 -11.63 -0.71
CA TYR A 14 17.46 -10.82 -1.93
C TYR A 14 16.44 -11.01 -3.08
N ASN A 15 15.51 -11.97 -2.95
CA ASN A 15 14.54 -12.35 -3.96
C ASN A 15 13.11 -12.48 -3.40
N SER A 16 12.83 -11.85 -2.25
CA SER A 16 11.48 -11.83 -1.66
C SER A 16 10.69 -10.63 -2.17
N ASP A 17 9.43 -10.87 -2.53
CA ASP A 17 8.47 -9.81 -2.86
C ASP A 17 8.16 -8.98 -1.60
N LEU A 18 7.93 -7.68 -1.79
CA LEU A 18 7.65 -6.73 -0.73
C LEU A 18 6.15 -6.45 -0.68
N ASP A 19 5.46 -7.12 0.25
CA ASP A 19 4.03 -6.91 0.50
C ASP A 19 3.79 -5.55 1.18
N ILE A 20 3.09 -4.64 0.49
CA ILE A 20 2.80 -3.28 0.98
C ILE A 20 1.33 -2.94 0.79
N VAL A 21 0.70 -2.41 1.85
CA VAL A 21 -0.61 -1.77 1.79
C VAL A 21 -0.49 -0.28 2.11
N PHE A 22 -1.00 0.56 1.21
CA PHE A 22 -1.02 2.00 1.42
C PHE A 22 -2.33 2.43 2.05
N MET A 23 -2.22 3.17 3.15
CA MET A 23 -3.36 3.75 3.85
C MET A 23 -3.12 5.24 4.10
N HIS A 24 -4.20 6.00 4.14
CA HIS A 24 -4.20 7.41 4.51
C HIS A 24 -5.33 7.72 5.50
N ASP A 25 -5.12 8.72 6.34
CA ASP A 25 -6.16 9.30 7.19
C ASP A 25 -6.43 10.76 6.80
N CYS A 26 -6.51 11.00 5.48
CA CYS A 26 -6.76 12.33 4.94
C CYS A 26 -8.24 12.69 5.07
N PRO A 27 -8.59 13.79 5.77
CA PRO A 27 -9.96 14.28 5.81
C PRO A 27 -10.46 14.64 4.40
N VAL A 28 -11.79 14.62 4.24
CA VAL A 28 -12.44 15.09 3.01
C VAL A 28 -12.19 16.60 2.85
N SER A 29 -12.00 17.07 1.61
CA SER A 29 -11.84 18.49 1.29
C SER A 29 -10.57 19.15 1.86
N VAL A 30 -9.52 18.35 2.08
CA VAL A 30 -8.16 18.86 2.34
C VAL A 30 -7.41 18.95 1.03
N TYR A 31 -6.67 20.04 0.85
CA TYR A 31 -5.89 20.32 -0.34
C TYR A 31 -4.43 20.61 0.02
N THR A 32 -3.52 20.30 -0.91
CA THR A 32 -2.09 20.60 -0.75
C THR A 32 -1.82 22.09 -0.94
N ASP A 33 -0.90 22.66 -0.18
CA ASP A 33 -0.49 24.07 -0.21
C ASP A 33 0.58 24.42 -1.27
N GLY A 34 0.91 23.48 -2.15
CA GLY A 34 1.94 23.66 -3.17
C GLY A 34 1.53 24.57 -4.34
N LYS A 35 2.47 24.82 -5.26
CA LYS A 35 2.25 25.64 -6.47
C LYS A 35 1.04 25.20 -7.32
N LYS A 36 0.70 23.92 -7.27
CA LYS A 36 -0.51 23.36 -7.86
C LYS A 36 -1.27 22.66 -6.74
N GLU A 37 -2.39 23.27 -6.37
CA GLU A 37 -3.33 22.68 -5.42
C GLU A 37 -3.91 21.38 -6.00
N ILE A 38 -3.84 20.31 -5.22
CA ILE A 38 -4.46 19.02 -5.52
C ILE A 38 -5.19 18.52 -4.28
N ASP A 39 -6.22 17.72 -4.50
CA ASP A 39 -6.93 17.02 -3.42
C ASP A 39 -5.95 16.12 -2.63
N GLY A 40 -6.09 16.11 -1.31
CA GLY A 40 -5.20 15.37 -0.41
C GLY A 40 -5.20 13.87 -0.69
N ARG A 41 -6.33 13.26 -1.07
CA ARG A 41 -6.37 11.85 -1.46
C ARG A 41 -5.62 11.62 -2.77
N GLN A 42 -5.74 12.54 -3.72
CA GLN A 42 -4.97 12.50 -4.95
C GLN A 42 -3.45 12.62 -4.70
N PHE A 43 -3.05 13.43 -3.72
CA PHE A 43 -1.66 13.52 -3.28
C PHE A 43 -1.14 12.16 -2.78
N TYR A 44 -1.86 11.52 -1.85
CA TYR A 44 -1.46 10.21 -1.33
C TYR A 44 -1.43 9.12 -2.41
N LEU A 45 -2.38 9.14 -3.35
CA LEU A 45 -2.37 8.22 -4.49
C LEU A 45 -1.10 8.37 -5.34
N ARG A 46 -0.71 9.61 -5.67
CA ARG A 46 0.52 9.88 -6.44
C ARG A 46 1.77 9.49 -5.66
N LEU A 47 1.76 9.70 -4.35
CA LEU A 47 2.86 9.30 -3.47
C LEU A 47 3.05 7.78 -3.49
N ALA A 48 1.97 7.01 -3.32
CA ALA A 48 2.01 5.54 -3.37
C ALA A 48 2.52 5.03 -4.73
N GLN A 49 2.00 5.57 -5.84
CA GLN A 49 2.49 5.23 -7.19
C GLN A 49 3.98 5.51 -7.36
N ARG A 50 4.46 6.65 -6.84
CA ARG A 50 5.87 7.02 -6.92
C ARG A 50 6.75 6.12 -6.07
N ILE A 51 6.28 5.70 -4.89
CA ILE A 51 6.97 4.73 -4.04
C ILE A 51 7.11 3.39 -4.80
N ILE A 52 6.02 2.84 -5.32
CA ILE A 52 6.04 1.59 -6.10
C ILE A 52 7.01 1.71 -7.27
N HIS A 53 6.96 2.83 -8.01
CA HIS A 53 7.85 3.08 -9.13
C HIS A 53 9.32 3.09 -8.69
N ILE A 54 9.67 3.74 -7.57
CA ILE A 54 11.06 3.76 -7.08
C ILE A 54 11.56 2.34 -6.74
N PHE A 55 10.71 1.49 -6.19
CA PHE A 55 11.08 0.11 -5.85
C PHE A 55 11.22 -0.80 -7.09
N SER A 56 10.29 -0.68 -8.04
CA SER A 56 10.24 -1.55 -9.24
C SER A 56 11.05 -1.05 -10.43
N THR A 57 11.52 0.20 -10.41
CA THR A 57 12.29 0.76 -11.54
C THR A 57 13.63 0.06 -11.66
N ARG A 58 13.88 -0.51 -12.85
CA ARG A 58 15.16 -1.13 -13.18
C ARG A 58 16.20 -0.06 -13.45
N THR A 59 17.20 0.00 -12.58
CA THR A 59 18.41 0.82 -12.76
C THR A 59 19.55 -0.02 -13.33
N ALA A 60 20.70 0.60 -13.62
CA ALA A 60 21.90 -0.11 -14.06
C ALA A 60 22.37 -1.19 -13.06
N SER A 61 21.95 -1.08 -11.79
CA SER A 61 22.24 -2.03 -10.72
C SER A 61 21.13 -3.06 -10.47
N GLY A 62 20.07 -3.07 -11.28
CA GLY A 62 18.90 -3.93 -11.08
C GLY A 62 17.68 -3.18 -10.52
N ILE A 63 16.69 -3.93 -10.04
CA ILE A 63 15.53 -3.43 -9.29
C ILE A 63 15.83 -3.51 -7.79
N LEU A 64 15.13 -2.71 -6.96
CA LEU A 64 15.33 -2.78 -5.51
C LEU A 64 14.59 -3.99 -4.93
N TYR A 65 13.27 -4.04 -5.13
CA TYR A 65 12.38 -5.15 -4.78
C TYR A 65 11.15 -5.12 -5.70
N GLU A 66 10.58 -6.28 -5.99
CA GLU A 66 9.23 -6.36 -6.55
C GLU A 66 8.23 -6.02 -5.45
N VAL A 67 7.28 -5.13 -5.74
CA VAL A 67 6.26 -4.69 -4.75
C VAL A 67 4.96 -5.41 -5.03
N ASP A 68 4.50 -6.21 -4.06
CA ASP A 68 3.19 -6.83 -4.09
C ASP A 68 2.19 -5.98 -3.31
N THR A 69 1.08 -5.64 -3.96
CA THR A 69 -0.01 -4.82 -3.37
C THR A 69 -1.33 -5.57 -3.34
N ARG A 70 -1.33 -6.89 -3.55
CA ARG A 70 -2.54 -7.72 -3.63
C ARG A 70 -3.28 -7.83 -2.29
N LEU A 71 -2.60 -7.61 -1.16
CA LEU A 71 -3.19 -7.63 0.18
C LEU A 71 -4.03 -6.38 0.53
N ARG A 72 -4.20 -5.42 -0.40
CA ARG A 72 -5.05 -4.25 -0.15
C ARG A 72 -6.54 -4.62 -0.13
N PRO A 73 -7.40 -3.84 0.56
CA PRO A 73 -8.86 -4.04 0.52
C PRO A 73 -9.37 -4.14 -0.92
N SER A 74 -10.19 -5.15 -1.20
CA SER A 74 -10.70 -5.50 -2.54
C SER A 74 -9.64 -5.92 -3.57
N GLY A 75 -8.42 -6.25 -3.14
CA GLY A 75 -7.34 -6.82 -3.98
C GLY A 75 -6.95 -5.93 -5.17
N ALA A 76 -6.70 -6.54 -6.33
CA ALA A 76 -6.26 -5.83 -7.54
C ALA A 76 -7.26 -4.76 -8.05
N SER A 77 -8.54 -4.91 -7.70
CA SER A 77 -9.62 -4.00 -8.11
C SER A 77 -9.86 -2.86 -7.12
N GLY A 78 -9.26 -2.91 -5.93
CA GLY A 78 -9.38 -1.88 -4.91
C GLY A 78 -8.50 -0.65 -5.18
N LEU A 79 -8.86 0.47 -4.54
CA LEU A 79 -8.03 1.67 -4.54
C LEU A 79 -6.63 1.35 -4.06
N LEU A 80 -5.61 1.89 -4.74
CA LEU A 80 -4.21 1.67 -4.35
C LEU A 80 -3.92 2.17 -2.94
N VAL A 81 -4.58 3.26 -2.54
CA VAL A 81 -4.50 3.84 -1.20
C VAL A 81 -5.90 3.87 -0.61
N SER A 82 -6.09 3.17 0.49
CA SER A 82 -7.39 3.11 1.18
C SER A 82 -7.41 4.08 2.37
N PRO A 83 -8.56 4.70 2.67
CA PRO A 83 -8.76 5.33 3.97
C PRO A 83 -8.53 4.32 5.10
N THR A 84 -7.95 4.74 6.22
CA THR A 84 -7.75 3.87 7.39
C THR A 84 -9.06 3.25 7.85
N ASP A 85 -10.14 4.03 7.90
CA ASP A 85 -11.48 3.55 8.28
C ASP A 85 -12.00 2.44 7.36
N ALA A 86 -11.79 2.59 6.05
CA ALA A 86 -12.19 1.58 5.07
C ALA A 86 -11.33 0.31 5.15
N PHE A 87 -10.08 0.44 5.58
CA PHE A 87 -9.22 -0.72 5.85
C PHE A 87 -9.68 -1.46 7.12
N ASP A 88 -10.00 -0.73 8.18
CA ASP A 88 -10.51 -1.32 9.43
C ASP A 88 -11.86 -2.02 9.19
N GLU A 89 -12.76 -1.39 8.44
CA GLU A 89 -14.03 -1.98 8.03
C GLU A 89 -13.83 -3.25 7.17
N TYR A 90 -12.88 -3.24 6.23
CA TYR A 90 -12.53 -4.41 5.43
C TYR A 90 -11.96 -5.55 6.30
N GLN A 91 -11.05 -5.24 7.24
CA GLN A 91 -10.50 -6.25 8.14
C GLN A 91 -11.57 -6.82 9.08
N HIS A 92 -12.50 -5.99 9.53
CA HIS A 92 -13.57 -6.43 10.44
C HIS A 92 -14.65 -7.24 9.73
N ASN A 93 -15.02 -6.87 8.50
CA ASN A 93 -16.14 -7.47 7.78
C ASN A 93 -15.74 -8.56 6.78
N ASP A 94 -14.62 -8.40 6.08
CA ASP A 94 -14.21 -9.29 4.97
C ASP A 94 -13.04 -10.21 5.32
N ALA A 95 -12.17 -9.87 6.28
CA ALA A 95 -10.95 -10.65 6.54
C ALA A 95 -11.15 -11.94 7.35
N TRP A 96 -12.39 -12.33 7.66
CA TRP A 96 -12.67 -13.37 8.67
C TRP A 96 -13.16 -14.73 8.15
N THR A 97 -12.78 -15.16 6.95
CA THR A 97 -13.05 -16.56 6.54
C THR A 97 -11.88 -17.36 6.01
N TRP A 98 -10.83 -16.77 5.46
CA TRP A 98 -9.72 -17.53 4.89
C TRP A 98 -8.41 -17.50 5.70
N GLU A 99 -8.18 -16.50 6.57
CA GLU A 99 -6.98 -16.45 7.44
C GLU A 99 -7.07 -17.31 8.71
N HIS A 100 -8.27 -17.76 9.12
CA HIS A 100 -8.45 -18.65 10.28
C HIS A 100 -8.26 -20.15 9.96
N GLN A 101 -7.98 -20.55 8.70
CA GLN A 101 -7.80 -21.95 8.30
C GLN A 101 -6.33 -22.40 8.14
N ALA A 102 -5.35 -21.56 8.50
CA ALA A 102 -3.93 -21.93 8.46
C ALA A 102 -3.36 -22.33 9.83
N TRP A 103 -4.18 -22.94 10.69
CA TRP A 103 -3.74 -23.65 11.90
C TRP A 103 -3.87 -25.16 11.71
#